data_AF-A0A2E5WZT7-F1
#
_entry.id   AF-A0A2E5WZT7-F1
#
_cell.length_a   1.000
_cell.length_b   1.000
_cell.length_c   1.000
_cell.angle_alpha   90.00
_cell.angle_beta   90.00
_cell.angle_gamma   90.00
#
_symmetry.space_group_name_H-M   'P 1'
#
loop_
_entity.id
_entity.type
_entity.pdbx_description
1 polymer ?
#
loop_
_entity_poly.entity_id
_entity_poly.type
_entity_poly.pdbx_seq_one_letter_code
_entity_poly.pdbx_strand_id
1 'polypeptide(L)'
;MSKVYKFTHIAAYLTLIHGILYFIVKYYMQVESPYGLRAHWSQGIIQGVHILLSPLFIFAFGLLWKDHILVKLKKSKRKRTSGIGLVAICIIMVVSGLGIQTFYKEGIKEFQTWAHLASSALFALFYVIHHIRK
;
A
#
# COMPACT_ATOMS: atom_id res chain seq x y z
N MET A 1 11.80 8.20 19.39
CA MET A 1 10.87 7.44 18.52
C MET A 1 10.99 5.96 18.86
N SER A 2 9.90 5.26 19.21
CA SER A 2 9.99 3.85 19.63
C SER A 2 10.46 2.98 18.46
N LYS A 3 11.06 1.81 18.75
CA LYS A 3 11.50 0.84 17.73
C LYS A 3 10.34 0.45 16.80
N VAL A 4 9.13 0.32 17.34
CA VAL A 4 7.90 0.01 16.59
C VAL A 4 7.58 1.09 15.56
N TYR A 5 7.62 2.38 15.96
CA TYR A 5 7.38 3.48 15.02
C TYR A 5 8.37 3.48 13.86
N LYS A 6 9.67 3.36 14.15
CA LYS A 6 10.72 3.28 13.13
C LYS A 6 10.46 2.13 12.15
N PHE A 7 10.16 0.95 12.69
CA PHE A 7 9.86 -0.23 11.90
C PHE A 7 8.65 -0.03 10.98
N THR A 8 7.55 0.53 11.49
CA THR A 8 6.36 0.79 10.66
C THR A 8 6.61 1.79 9.54
N HIS A 9 7.37 2.86 9.80
CA HIS A 9 7.73 3.81 8.76
C HIS A 9 8.58 3.15 7.67
N ILE A 10 9.60 2.38 8.05
CA ILE A 10 10.46 1.67 7.09
C ILE A 10 9.62 0.71 6.24
N ALA A 11 8.77 -0.11 6.86
CA ALA A 11 7.92 -1.06 6.15
C ALA A 11 6.95 -0.35 5.19
N ALA A 12 6.33 0.76 5.62
CA ALA A 12 5.44 1.56 4.78
C ALA A 12 6.17 2.15 3.57
N TYR A 13 7.33 2.78 3.78
CA TYR A 13 8.10 3.39 2.69
C TYR A 13 8.64 2.37 1.71
N LEU A 14 9.17 1.22 2.19
CA LEU A 14 9.65 0.16 1.30
C LEU A 14 8.52 -0.40 0.44
N THR A 15 7.35 -0.65 1.04
CA THR A 15 6.16 -1.15 0.32
C THR A 15 5.69 -0.16 -0.73
N LEU A 16 5.64 1.13 -0.37
CA LEU A 16 5.27 2.23 -1.26
C LEU A 16 6.23 2.36 -2.43
N ILE A 17 7.54 2.39 -2.17
CA ILE A 17 8.57 2.48 -3.21
C ILE A 17 8.45 1.31 -4.17
N HIS A 18 8.28 0.09 -3.67
CA HIS A 18 8.12 -1.08 -4.54
C HIS A 18 6.80 -1.07 -5.32
N GLY A 19 5.73 -0.52 -4.76
CA GLY A 19 4.47 -0.33 -5.48
C GLY A 19 4.63 0.64 -6.66
N ILE A 20 5.35 1.76 -6.46
CA ILE A 20 5.65 2.73 -7.51
C ILE A 20 6.57 2.11 -8.57
N LEU A 21 7.64 1.43 -8.16
CA LEU A 21 8.55 0.75 -9.08
C LEU A 21 7.80 -0.30 -9.92
N TYR A 22 6.93 -1.09 -9.30
CA TYR A 22 6.11 -2.06 -10.01
C TYR A 22 5.19 -1.39 -11.04
N PHE A 23 4.53 -0.29 -10.66
CA PHE A 23 3.69 0.49 -11.58
C PHE A 23 4.50 0.98 -12.80
N ILE A 24 5.67 1.57 -12.56
CA ILE A 24 6.55 2.05 -13.63
C ILE A 24 6.93 0.90 -14.56
N VAL A 25 7.40 -0.22 -14.02
CA VAL A 25 7.86 -1.35 -14.82
C VAL A 25 6.72 -1.97 -15.63
N LYS A 26 5.54 -2.10 -15.03
CA LYS A 26 4.37 -2.70 -15.66
C LYS A 26 3.85 -1.88 -16.85
N TYR A 27 3.82 -0.56 -16.73
CA TYR A 27 3.17 0.32 -17.72
C TYR A 27 4.13 1.03 -18.67
N TYR A 28 5.40 1.23 -18.28
CA TYR A 28 6.35 2.06 -19.05
C TYR A 28 7.61 1.32 -19.52
N MET A 29 7.86 0.10 -19.02
CA MET A 29 9.06 -0.68 -19.41
C MET A 29 8.71 -1.93 -20.23
N GLN A 30 7.50 -2.00 -20.77
CA GLN A 30 7.09 -3.09 -21.66
C GLN A 30 8.03 -3.17 -22.87
N VAL A 31 8.30 -4.38 -23.34
CA VAL A 31 9.21 -4.62 -24.46
C VAL A 31 8.40 -5.06 -25.66
N GLU A 32 8.64 -4.47 -26.83
CA GLU A 32 8.05 -4.93 -28.08
C GLU A 32 8.63 -6.30 -28.47
N SER A 33 7.77 -7.16 -28.99
CA SER A 33 8.15 -8.46 -29.53
C SER A 33 7.38 -8.74 -30.82
N PRO A 34 7.80 -9.73 -31.62
CA PRO A 34 7.06 -10.13 -32.83
C PRO A 34 5.59 -10.51 -32.59
N TYR A 35 5.22 -10.79 -31.33
CA TYR A 35 3.87 -11.19 -30.92
C TYR A 35 3.14 -10.11 -30.11
N GLY A 36 3.64 -8.86 -30.12
CA GLY A 36 3.09 -7.72 -29.40
C GLY A 36 3.87 -7.35 -28.13
N LEU A 37 3.25 -6.54 -27.27
CA LEU A 37 3.85 -6.05 -26.04
C LEU A 37 3.96 -7.15 -24.99
N ARG A 38 5.17 -7.33 -24.47
CA ARG A 38 5.44 -8.25 -23.35
C ARG A 38 5.93 -7.50 -22.12
N ALA A 39 5.72 -8.12 -20.96
CA ALA A 39 6.23 -7.63 -19.69
C ALA A 39 7.78 -7.55 -19.70
N HIS A 40 8.31 -6.56 -19.00
CA HIS A 40 9.75 -6.48 -18.74
C HIS A 40 10.20 -7.67 -17.88
N TRP A 41 11.43 -8.17 -18.07
CA TRP A 41 11.95 -9.34 -17.34
C TRP A 41 11.94 -9.13 -15.81
N SER A 42 12.14 -7.90 -15.35
CA SER A 42 12.12 -7.56 -13.92
C SER A 42 10.72 -7.41 -13.32
N GLN A 43 9.66 -7.38 -14.13
CA GLN A 43 8.29 -7.13 -13.65
C GLN A 43 7.88 -8.14 -12.58
N GLY A 44 8.13 -9.44 -12.83
CA GLY A 44 7.78 -10.50 -11.89
C GLY A 44 8.54 -10.41 -10.56
N ILE A 45 9.82 -10.02 -10.61
CA ILE A 45 10.66 -9.85 -9.42
C ILE A 45 10.13 -8.69 -8.57
N ILE A 46 9.92 -7.53 -9.19
CA ILE A 46 9.48 -6.32 -8.48
C ILE A 46 8.07 -6.51 -7.90
N GLN A 47 7.18 -7.18 -8.67
CA GLN A 47 5.85 -7.57 -8.19
C GLN A 47 5.96 -8.50 -6.96
N GLY A 48 6.81 -9.54 -7.04
CA GLY A 48 7.01 -10.48 -5.96
C GLY A 48 7.50 -9.80 -4.68
N VAL A 49 8.46 -8.88 -4.78
CA VAL A 49 8.96 -8.13 -3.61
C VAL A 49 7.87 -7.24 -3.02
N HIS A 50 7.06 -6.54 -3.83
CA HIS A 50 5.94 -5.75 -3.31
C HIS A 50 4.90 -6.63 -2.57
N ILE A 51 4.61 -7.82 -3.11
CA ILE A 51 3.71 -8.78 -2.47
C ILE A 51 4.28 -9.28 -1.14
N LEU A 52 5.60 -9.50 -1.02
CA LEU A 52 6.23 -9.93 0.23
C LEU A 52 6.33 -8.81 1.27
N LEU A 53 6.60 -7.58 0.84
CA LEU A 53 6.66 -6.41 1.74
C LEU A 53 5.26 -6.05 2.29
N SER A 54 4.19 -6.35 1.55
CA SER A 54 2.83 -5.98 1.95
C SER A 54 2.39 -6.62 3.28
N PRO A 55 2.51 -7.95 3.52
CA PRO A 55 2.26 -8.57 4.83
C PRO A 55 3.11 -7.98 5.95
N LEU A 56 4.38 -7.66 5.67
CA LEU A 56 5.28 -7.04 6.66
C LEU A 56 4.76 -5.67 7.08
N PHE A 57 4.33 -4.85 6.12
CA PHE A 57 3.68 -3.57 6.39
C PHE A 57 2.38 -3.73 7.18
N ILE A 58 1.51 -4.67 6.79
CA ILE A 58 0.24 -4.94 7.51
C ILE A 58 0.53 -5.33 8.96
N PHE A 59 1.52 -6.20 9.19
CA PHE A 59 1.95 -6.57 10.53
C PHE A 59 2.47 -5.37 11.33
N ALA A 60 3.35 -4.56 10.73
CA ALA A 60 3.89 -3.36 11.36
C ALA A 60 2.79 -2.32 11.68
N PHE A 61 1.76 -2.23 10.83
CA PHE A 61 0.58 -1.41 11.06
C PHE A 61 -0.25 -1.93 12.24
N GLY A 62 -0.40 -3.25 12.35
CA GLY A 62 -1.04 -3.92 13.49
C GLY A 62 -0.33 -3.64 14.82
N LEU A 63 1.01 -3.59 14.85
CA LEU A 63 1.77 -3.24 16.05
C LEU A 63 1.49 -1.81 16.55
N LEU A 64 1.25 -0.86 15.64
CA LEU A 64 0.86 0.52 16.01
C LEU A 64 -0.55 0.60 16.61
N TRP A 65 -1.36 -0.45 16.52
CA TRP A 65 -2.77 -0.40 16.89
C TRP A 65 -2.98 -0.04 18.37
N LYS A 66 -2.31 -0.75 19.27
CA LYS A 66 -2.44 -0.54 20.72
C LYS A 66 -1.79 0.75 21.19
N ASP A 67 -0.59 1.05 20.71
CA ASP A 67 0.24 2.13 21.24
C ASP A 67 -0.07 3.50 20.62
N HIS A 68 -0.52 3.52 19.37
CA HIS A 68 -0.82 4.76 18.65
C HIS A 68 -2.30 4.94 18.37
N ILE A 69 -2.89 3.99 17.63
CA ILE A 69 -4.22 4.19 17.02
C ILE A 69 -5.28 4.26 18.12
N LEU A 70 -5.36 3.26 18.99
CA LEU A 70 -6.34 3.19 20.09
C LEU A 70 -6.17 4.35 21.09
N VAL A 71 -4.92 4.70 21.44
CA VAL A 71 -4.63 5.80 22.36
C VAL A 71 -5.13 7.14 21.79
N LYS A 72 -4.89 7.41 20.51
CA LYS A 72 -5.35 8.66 19.86
C LYS A 72 -6.86 8.70 19.66
N LEU A 73 -7.50 7.56 19.41
CA LEU A 73 -8.97 7.43 19.35
C LEU A 73 -9.63 7.81 20.68
N LYS A 74 -9.04 7.41 21.81
CA LYS A 74 -9.55 7.71 23.16
C LYS A 74 -9.25 9.14 23.63
N LYS A 75 -8.10 9.72 23.27
CA LYS A 75 -7.58 10.95 23.92
C LYS A 75 -7.65 12.24 23.08
N SER A 76 -7.93 12.22 21.77
CA SER A 76 -7.84 13.43 20.94
C SER A 76 -9.02 13.59 19.98
N LYS A 77 -9.77 14.70 20.06
CA LYS A 77 -10.89 14.98 19.14
C LYS A 77 -10.43 15.38 17.73
N ARG A 78 -9.41 16.24 17.60
CA ARG A 78 -8.99 16.84 16.31
C ARG A 78 -7.93 16.03 15.54
N LYS A 79 -7.03 15.29 16.22
CA LYS A 79 -6.01 14.43 15.59
C LYS A 79 -6.51 13.01 15.28
N ARG A 80 -7.80 12.75 15.53
CA ARG A 80 -8.49 11.46 15.33
C ARG A 80 -9.01 11.29 13.90
N THR A 81 -9.50 12.36 13.26
CA THR A 81 -10.09 12.29 11.92
C THR A 81 -9.07 11.87 10.86
N SER A 82 -7.88 12.47 10.85
CA SER A 82 -6.81 12.12 9.91
C SER A 82 -6.28 10.69 10.10
N GLY A 83 -6.25 10.20 11.35
CA GLY A 83 -5.86 8.82 11.65
C GLY A 83 -6.92 7.80 11.24
N ILE A 84 -8.20 8.08 11.52
CA ILE A 84 -9.31 7.20 11.10
C ILE A 84 -9.39 7.11 9.58
N GLY A 85 -9.27 8.23 8.87
CA GLY A 85 -9.24 8.25 7.41
C GLY A 85 -8.10 7.37 6.86
N LEU A 86 -6.90 7.48 7.43
CA LEU A 86 -5.77 6.64 7.03
C LEU A 86 -6.00 5.15 7.29
N VAL A 87 -6.60 4.78 8.43
CA VAL A 87 -6.96 3.39 8.72
C VAL A 87 -7.98 2.87 7.70
N ALA A 88 -9.02 3.65 7.40
CA ALA A 88 -10.05 3.25 6.43
C ALA A 88 -9.46 3.07 5.03
N ILE A 89 -8.64 4.02 4.56
CA ILE A 89 -7.95 3.92 3.27
C ILE A 89 -7.02 2.70 3.26
N CYS A 90 -6.27 2.45 4.34
CA CYS A 90 -5.39 1.28 4.45
C CYS A 90 -6.17 -0.04 4.32
N ILE A 91 -7.34 -0.14 4.95
CA ILE A 91 -8.19 -1.34 4.85
C ILE A 91 -8.65 -1.56 3.41
N ILE A 92 -9.14 -0.50 2.74
CA ILE A 92 -9.56 -0.59 1.33
C ILE A 92 -8.39 -1.03 0.44
N MET A 93 -7.20 -0.45 0.66
CA MET A 93 -5.98 -0.80 -0.06
C MET A 93 -5.60 -2.28 0.13
N VAL A 94 -5.60 -2.78 1.36
CA VAL A 94 -5.25 -4.17 1.66
C VAL A 94 -6.27 -5.14 1.07
N VAL A 95 -7.57 -4.90 1.28
CA VAL A 95 -8.64 -5.78 0.79
C VAL A 95 -8.65 -5.83 -0.73
N SER A 96 -8.48 -4.68 -1.40
CA SER A 96 -8.41 -4.65 -2.86
C SER A 96 -7.16 -5.34 -3.40
N GLY A 97 -6.01 -5.20 -2.72
CA GLY A 97 -4.78 -5.92 -3.08
C GLY A 97 -4.95 -7.44 -3.01
N LEU A 98 -5.61 -7.94 -1.96
CA LEU A 98 -5.99 -9.35 -1.85
C LEU A 98 -6.98 -9.76 -2.95
N GLY A 99 -7.96 -8.90 -3.26
CA GLY A 99 -8.93 -9.11 -4.32
C GLY A 99 -8.29 -9.30 -5.70
N ILE A 100 -7.22 -8.57 -6.02
CA ILE A 100 -6.47 -8.75 -7.27
C ILE A 100 -5.87 -10.16 -7.38
N GLN A 101 -5.46 -10.76 -6.25
CA GLN A 101 -4.85 -12.09 -6.21
C GLN A 101 -5.89 -13.22 -6.21
N THR A 102 -7.08 -12.98 -5.67
CA THR A 102 -8.09 -14.04 -5.48
C THR A 102 -9.12 -14.12 -6.60
N PHE A 103 -9.52 -12.99 -7.20
CA PHE A 103 -10.56 -12.97 -8.23
C PHE A 103 -9.98 -13.14 -9.65
N TYR A 104 -10.51 -14.13 -10.38
CA TYR A 104 -10.15 -14.40 -11.77
C TYR A 104 -11.07 -13.71 -12.80
N LYS A 105 -12.31 -13.36 -12.41
CA LYS A 105 -13.26 -12.66 -13.29
C LYS A 105 -12.76 -11.27 -13.62
N GLU A 106 -12.58 -10.97 -14.90
CA GLU A 106 -11.94 -9.75 -15.42
C GLU A 106 -12.53 -8.46 -14.83
N GLY A 107 -13.87 -8.28 -14.90
CA GLY A 107 -14.49 -7.06 -14.38
C GLY A 107 -14.32 -6.85 -12.87
N ILE A 108 -14.26 -7.92 -12.07
CA ILE A 108 -14.00 -7.80 -10.63
C ILE A 108 -12.53 -7.46 -10.39
N LYS A 109 -11.62 -8.16 -11.08
CA LYS A 109 -10.18 -7.94 -10.95
C LYS A 109 -9.77 -6.53 -11.38
N GLU A 110 -10.38 -6.00 -12.44
CA GLU A 110 -10.16 -4.63 -12.90
C GLU A 110 -10.63 -3.62 -11.85
N PHE A 111 -11.84 -3.79 -11.31
CA PHE A 111 -12.34 -2.95 -10.23
C PHE A 111 -11.39 -2.95 -9.02
N GLN A 112 -10.93 -4.13 -8.59
CA GLN A 112 -9.98 -4.24 -7.48
C GLN A 112 -8.64 -3.57 -7.80
N THR A 113 -8.18 -3.63 -9.05
CA THR A 113 -6.95 -2.95 -9.49
C THR A 113 -7.08 -1.43 -9.35
N TRP A 114 -8.18 -0.86 -9.83
CA TRP A 114 -8.42 0.59 -9.71
C TRP A 114 -8.63 1.03 -8.26
N ALA A 115 -9.40 0.25 -7.49
CA ALA A 115 -9.60 0.51 -6.06
C ALA A 115 -8.26 0.49 -5.30
N HIS A 116 -7.38 -0.47 -5.60
CA HIS A 116 -6.07 -0.58 -4.99
C HIS A 116 -5.16 0.59 -5.38
N LEU A 117 -5.10 0.97 -6.66
CA LEU A 117 -4.28 2.09 -7.11
C LEU A 117 -4.74 3.42 -6.49
N ALA A 118 -6.05 3.70 -6.53
CA ALA A 118 -6.61 4.94 -5.98
C ALA A 118 -6.39 5.04 -4.46
N SER A 119 -6.68 3.96 -3.72
CA SER A 119 -6.46 3.93 -2.27
C SER A 119 -4.98 4.00 -1.91
N SER A 120 -4.08 3.39 -2.70
CA SER A 120 -2.62 3.49 -2.51
C SER A 120 -2.11 4.91 -2.68
N ALA A 121 -2.55 5.62 -3.73
CA ALA A 121 -2.17 7.01 -3.95
C ALA A 121 -2.66 7.93 -2.83
N LEU A 122 -3.92 7.78 -2.41
CA LEU A 122 -4.48 8.52 -1.27
C LEU A 122 -3.76 8.19 0.03
N PHE A 123 -3.47 6.89 0.27
CA PHE A 123 -2.73 6.45 1.45
C PHE A 123 -1.35 7.09 1.49
N ALA A 124 -0.57 7.00 0.40
CA ALA A 124 0.76 7.59 0.29
C ALA A 124 0.75 9.09 0.63
N LEU A 125 -0.14 9.86 0.00
CA LEU A 125 -0.24 11.30 0.22
C LEU A 125 -0.60 11.63 1.68
N PHE A 126 -1.70 11.06 2.18
CA PHE A 126 -2.16 11.37 3.54
C PHE A 126 -1.20 10.83 4.60
N TYR A 127 -0.52 9.71 4.34
CA TYR A 127 0.43 9.11 5.27
C TYR A 127 1.66 10.01 5.43
N VAL A 128 2.23 10.50 4.33
CA VAL A 128 3.36 11.44 4.37
C VAL A 128 2.96 12.73 5.09
N ILE A 129 1.81 13.31 4.75
CA ILE A 129 1.30 14.52 5.42
C ILE A 129 1.10 14.26 6.92
N HIS A 130 0.53 13.11 7.29
CA HIS A 130 0.30 12.73 8.68
C HIS A 130 1.59 12.52 9.45
N HIS A 131 2.61 11.91 8.82
CA HIS A 131 3.91 11.68 9.42
C HIS A 131 4.64 13.00 9.68
N ILE A 132 4.63 13.94 8.73
CA ILE A 132 5.30 15.24 8.89
C ILE A 132 4.60 16.13 9.94
N ARG A 133 3.26 16.03 10.05
CA ARG A 133 2.46 16.89 10.95
C ARG A 133 2.34 16.38 12.39
N LYS A 134 2.88 15.22 12.74
CA LYS A 134 2.72 14.60 14.06
C LYS A 134 4.04 14.31 14.74
#